data_AF-A0A8J4PWT7-F1
#
_entry.id   AF-A0A8J4PWT7-F1
#
_cell.length_a   1.000
_cell.length_b   1.000
_cell.length_c   1.000
_cell.angle_alpha   90.00
_cell.angle_beta   90.00
_cell.angle_gamma   90.00
#
_symmetry.space_group_name_H-M   'P 1'
#
loop_
_entity.id
_entity.type
_entity.pdbx_description
1 polymer ?
#
loop_
_entity_poly.entity_id
_entity_poly.type
_entity_poly.pdbx_seq_one_letter_code
_entity_poly.pdbx_strand_id
1 'polypeptide(L)'
;MFNTLLKRTAVASNSSSNLLIKSLFNQRATFTTTTRHTSAFLKNVKKESSPILVFPQTSSNKSVESKSIVNQVLQSNLLNNQYRFEQQKRFNSSSSSTNQENSEQQQQQQQQQDKDYDKEIPVPEGDRKVGRWLLFSAGLVGAMIVIGGITRLTESGLSMTDWKPIVGAIPPITDKEWEQEFEKYKQFPEYKVLNQGMTVDEFKKIFFWEYSHRLLGRVIGVAFFFPFVYYLKKGYINKPLAKKLSVIFLLGGAQGALGWYMVKSGLDEKTIIGEVPRVSPYRLAAHLGSAFVIYAALLSIGLGLVRPGLSRAMIDRLKAAASSSQISNFVPRLKKYSHYTAGAVFLTAMSGAFVAGLDAGLVHNTWPKMGDDWIPEDIINPKIKPVYKNAFEHDVMAQFNHRNLATLTYFGILGLSAFAFRGRKCLSPRARLAANCLAGMATFQVALGITTLLTFVPIPLAAAHQTGSLTLLSIAIWLMHELKKLPK
;
A
#
# COMPACT_ATOMS: atom_id res chain seq x y z
N MET A 1 -44.62 28.45 7.16
CA MET A 1 -45.50 27.26 7.12
C MET A 1 -44.87 26.14 6.28
N PHE A 2 -43.63 25.75 6.61
CA PHE A 2 -42.84 24.79 5.83
C PHE A 2 -41.93 23.91 6.71
N ASN A 3 -42.22 23.81 8.01
CA ASN A 3 -41.45 23.03 8.99
C ASN A 3 -42.23 21.85 9.60
N THR A 4 -43.39 21.50 9.04
CA THR A 4 -44.29 20.47 9.60
C THR A 4 -44.47 19.24 8.69
N LEU A 5 -43.84 19.21 7.50
CA LEU A 5 -43.96 18.10 6.53
C LEU A 5 -42.73 17.17 6.45
N LEU A 6 -41.63 17.46 7.15
CA LEU A 6 -40.43 16.61 7.17
C LEU A 6 -40.34 15.63 8.36
N LYS A 7 -41.38 15.57 9.21
CA LYS A 7 -41.44 14.64 10.36
C LYS A 7 -42.32 13.40 10.17
N ARG A 8 -42.83 13.13 8.95
CA ARG A 8 -43.73 11.98 8.69
C ARG A 8 -43.24 10.95 7.65
N THR A 9 -42.00 11.00 7.19
CA THR A 9 -41.43 9.99 6.26
C THR A 9 -40.28 9.16 6.84
N ALA A 10 -40.10 9.16 8.17
CA ALA A 10 -39.01 8.44 8.85
C ALA A 10 -39.45 7.20 9.67
N VAL A 11 -40.66 6.66 9.45
CA VAL A 11 -41.17 5.51 10.25
C VAL A 11 -41.62 4.30 9.39
N ALA A 12 -41.40 4.30 8.08
CA ALA A 12 -41.78 3.15 7.22
C ALA A 12 -40.69 2.77 6.21
N SER A 13 -39.58 2.20 6.68
CA SER A 13 -38.72 1.35 5.82
C SER A 13 -37.85 0.33 6.57
N ASN A 14 -38.04 0.16 7.89
CA ASN A 14 -37.13 -0.60 8.73
C ASN A 14 -37.61 -2.04 9.07
N SER A 15 -38.31 -2.72 8.14
CA SER A 15 -38.79 -4.09 8.39
C SER A 15 -38.72 -5.06 7.20
N SER A 16 -37.88 -4.82 6.19
CA SER A 16 -37.77 -5.74 5.03
C SER A 16 -36.33 -6.21 4.71
N SER A 17 -35.34 -5.82 5.51
CA SER A 17 -33.92 -6.08 5.21
C SER A 17 -33.29 -7.23 6.01
N ASN A 18 -34.06 -7.90 6.89
CA ASN A 18 -33.54 -8.96 7.78
C ASN A 18 -33.96 -10.40 7.40
N LEU A 19 -34.58 -10.61 6.23
CA LEU A 19 -35.01 -11.93 5.76
C LEU A 19 -34.26 -12.46 4.52
N LEU A 20 -33.25 -11.74 4.02
CA LEU A 20 -32.45 -12.14 2.84
C LEU A 20 -30.96 -12.42 3.14
N ILE A 21 -30.56 -12.45 4.40
CA ILE A 21 -29.16 -12.71 4.84
C ILE A 21 -29.04 -14.05 5.60
N LYS A 22 -30.03 -14.94 5.47
CA LYS A 22 -30.04 -16.27 6.15
C LYS A 22 -30.11 -17.50 5.23
N SER A 23 -29.89 -17.39 3.92
CA SER A 23 -29.87 -18.57 3.02
C SER A 23 -28.63 -18.78 2.15
N LEU A 24 -27.49 -18.13 2.42
CA LEU A 24 -26.27 -18.30 1.60
C LEU A 24 -25.00 -18.69 2.40
N PHE A 25 -25.18 -19.36 3.53
CA PHE A 25 -24.09 -20.00 4.27
C PHE A 25 -24.45 -21.43 4.65
N ASN A 26 -24.68 -22.29 3.66
CA ASN A 26 -24.55 -23.72 3.86
C ASN A 26 -24.35 -24.44 2.52
N GLN A 27 -23.09 -24.72 2.17
CA GLN A 27 -22.66 -25.91 1.42
C GLN A 27 -21.16 -25.83 1.15
N ARG A 28 -20.40 -26.64 1.88
CA ARG A 28 -19.04 -26.99 1.48
C ARG A 28 -18.88 -28.51 1.60
N ALA A 29 -18.26 -29.05 0.55
CA ALA A 29 -17.62 -30.35 0.41
C ALA A 29 -18.52 -31.56 0.14
N THR A 30 -18.46 -32.07 -1.11
CA THR A 30 -18.05 -33.46 -1.35
C THR A 30 -17.66 -33.75 -2.83
N PHE A 31 -16.61 -34.59 -2.98
CA PHE A 31 -16.20 -35.45 -4.11
C PHE A 31 -15.48 -34.89 -5.37
N THR A 32 -14.14 -34.97 -5.27
CA THR A 32 -13.16 -35.68 -6.13
C THR A 32 -13.30 -35.77 -7.64
N THR A 33 -12.18 -35.36 -8.25
CA THR A 33 -11.66 -35.53 -9.60
C THR A 33 -11.74 -36.97 -10.16
N THR A 34 -12.35 -37.10 -11.34
CA THR A 34 -12.22 -38.24 -12.25
C THR A 34 -11.11 -37.94 -13.25
N THR A 35 -10.06 -38.76 -13.32
CA THR A 35 -9.33 -38.98 -14.59
C THR A 35 -8.40 -40.20 -14.56
N ARG A 36 -8.54 -41.00 -15.62
CA ARG A 36 -7.57 -41.92 -16.25
C ARG A 36 -7.48 -43.38 -15.79
N HIS A 37 -8.20 -44.20 -16.55
CA HIS A 37 -7.71 -45.44 -17.15
C HIS A 37 -6.24 -45.34 -17.63
N THR A 38 -5.39 -46.27 -17.22
CA THR A 38 -4.74 -47.31 -18.07
C THR A 38 -3.73 -48.14 -17.27
N SER A 39 -3.56 -49.40 -17.71
CA SER A 39 -2.53 -50.40 -17.35
C SER A 39 -2.88 -51.42 -16.25
N ALA A 40 -3.81 -52.31 -16.60
CA ALA A 40 -3.75 -53.70 -16.17
C ALA A 40 -2.98 -54.51 -17.24
N PHE A 41 -1.72 -54.83 -16.98
CA PHE A 41 -0.97 -55.81 -17.76
C PHE A 41 0.06 -56.47 -16.82
N LEU A 42 0.08 -57.81 -16.81
CA LEU A 42 1.06 -58.70 -16.16
C LEU A 42 0.86 -59.03 -14.66
N LYS A 43 -0.12 -59.88 -14.37
CA LYS A 43 -0.01 -60.91 -13.31
C LYS A 43 -0.58 -62.23 -13.83
N ASN A 44 0.30 -63.07 -14.38
CA ASN A 44 0.12 -64.54 -14.45
C ASN A 44 1.33 -65.18 -15.13
N VAL A 45 2.43 -65.40 -14.40
CA VAL A 45 3.44 -66.39 -14.78
C VAL A 45 4.08 -66.97 -13.49
N LYS A 46 4.17 -68.31 -13.48
CA LYS A 46 4.99 -69.20 -12.61
C LYS A 46 4.45 -69.60 -11.25
N LYS A 47 3.57 -70.60 -11.31
CA LYS A 47 3.56 -71.75 -10.40
C LYS A 47 4.40 -72.85 -11.07
N GLU A 48 5.68 -72.99 -10.73
CA GLU A 48 6.51 -74.11 -11.17
C GLU A 48 6.61 -75.13 -10.03
N SER A 49 6.16 -76.33 -10.35
CA SER A 49 6.12 -77.55 -9.57
C SER A 49 7.50 -78.12 -9.28
N SER A 50 7.68 -78.62 -8.06
CA SER A 50 8.80 -79.46 -7.64
C SER A 50 8.94 -80.70 -8.52
N PRO A 51 10.14 -81.09 -8.99
CA PRO A 51 10.31 -82.39 -9.64
C PRO A 51 10.37 -83.50 -8.58
N ILE A 52 9.50 -84.49 -8.76
CA ILE A 52 9.52 -85.78 -8.06
C ILE A 52 10.66 -86.60 -8.66
N LEU A 53 11.70 -86.88 -7.86
CA LEU A 53 12.76 -87.84 -8.22
C LEU A 53 12.25 -89.26 -7.98
N VAL A 54 11.98 -89.99 -9.06
CA VAL A 54 11.76 -91.44 -9.04
C VAL A 54 13.11 -92.12 -9.32
N PHE A 55 13.62 -92.91 -8.37
CA PHE A 55 14.79 -93.76 -8.57
C PHE A 55 14.34 -95.20 -8.93
N PRO A 56 14.99 -95.87 -9.90
CA PRO A 56 14.76 -97.28 -10.14
C PRO A 56 15.45 -98.14 -9.07
N GLN A 57 14.78 -99.19 -8.61
CA GLN A 57 15.38 -100.23 -7.78
C GLN A 57 16.32 -101.09 -8.63
N THR A 58 17.61 -101.11 -8.29
CA THR A 58 18.51 -102.21 -8.64
C THR A 58 19.20 -102.71 -7.39
N SER A 59 19.13 -104.02 -7.21
CA SER A 59 19.76 -104.77 -6.13
C SER A 59 21.25 -104.91 -6.39
N SER A 60 22.11 -104.41 -5.50
CA SER A 60 23.37 -105.09 -5.20
C SER A 60 23.87 -104.71 -3.81
N ASN A 61 24.33 -105.73 -3.12
CA ASN A 61 24.71 -105.73 -1.73
C ASN A 61 26.16 -105.26 -1.60
N LYS A 62 26.41 -103.97 -1.32
CA LYS A 62 27.73 -103.48 -0.85
C LYS A 62 27.61 -102.32 0.15
N SER A 63 28.27 -102.54 1.29
CA SER A 63 28.80 -101.59 2.28
C SER A 63 27.84 -100.62 2.97
N VAL A 64 27.64 -100.86 4.27
CA VAL A 64 27.02 -99.95 5.25
C VAL A 64 27.81 -98.62 5.41
N GLU A 65 29.07 -98.55 4.96
CA GLU A 65 29.91 -97.34 5.00
C GLU A 65 29.61 -96.30 3.90
N SER A 66 29.14 -96.68 2.70
CA SER A 66 28.93 -95.70 1.61
C SER A 66 27.67 -94.84 1.81
N LYS A 67 26.65 -95.37 2.48
CA LYS A 67 25.42 -94.63 2.83
C LYS A 67 25.66 -93.54 3.89
N SER A 68 26.64 -93.74 4.77
CA SER A 68 27.05 -92.75 5.79
C SER A 68 27.68 -91.51 5.16
N ILE A 69 28.62 -91.72 4.23
CA ILE A 69 29.31 -90.63 3.51
C ILE A 69 28.34 -89.87 2.61
N VAL A 70 27.46 -90.57 1.88
CA VAL A 70 26.45 -89.94 1.03
C VAL A 70 25.46 -89.10 1.85
N ASN A 71 25.03 -89.58 3.02
CA ASN A 71 24.17 -88.81 3.92
C ASN A 71 24.87 -87.59 4.54
N GLN A 72 26.15 -87.69 4.90
CA GLN A 72 26.95 -86.55 5.37
C GLN A 72 27.16 -85.49 4.28
N VAL A 73 27.43 -85.92 3.04
CA VAL A 73 27.58 -85.01 1.88
C VAL A 73 26.24 -84.36 1.51
N LEU A 74 25.13 -85.09 1.62
CA LEU A 74 23.79 -84.52 1.42
C LEU A 74 23.42 -83.52 2.52
N GLN A 75 23.70 -83.83 3.80
CA GLN A 75 23.48 -82.89 4.90
C GLN A 75 24.34 -81.64 4.78
N SER A 76 25.61 -81.77 4.42
CA SER A 76 26.50 -80.61 4.28
C SER A 76 26.09 -79.72 3.09
N ASN A 77 25.63 -80.32 1.99
CA ASN A 77 25.06 -79.57 0.86
C ASN A 77 23.73 -78.89 1.21
N LEU A 78 22.87 -79.53 1.99
CA LEU A 78 21.61 -78.93 2.47
C LEU A 78 21.87 -77.75 3.40
N LEU A 79 22.80 -77.89 4.34
CA LEU A 79 23.21 -76.81 5.26
C LEU A 79 23.84 -75.64 4.50
N ASN A 80 24.72 -75.92 3.53
CA ASN A 80 25.30 -74.88 2.68
C ASN A 80 24.25 -74.14 1.85
N ASN A 81 23.25 -74.87 1.31
CA ASN A 81 22.17 -74.25 0.56
C ASN A 81 21.25 -73.41 1.46
N GLN A 82 20.93 -73.87 2.67
CA GLN A 82 20.19 -73.05 3.66
C GLN A 82 20.97 -71.79 4.05
N TYR A 83 22.27 -71.91 4.30
CA TYR A 83 23.12 -70.77 4.65
C TYR A 83 23.18 -69.73 3.51
N ARG A 84 23.34 -70.18 2.26
CA ARG A 84 23.29 -69.28 1.09
C ARG A 84 21.94 -68.60 0.93
N PHE A 85 20.84 -69.33 1.17
CA PHE A 85 19.49 -68.78 1.08
C PHE A 85 19.24 -67.69 2.14
N GLU A 86 19.68 -67.92 3.38
CA GLU A 86 19.59 -66.92 4.46
C GLU A 86 20.46 -65.69 4.20
N GLN A 87 21.68 -65.87 3.68
CA GLN A 87 22.56 -64.76 3.27
C GLN A 87 21.90 -63.90 2.17
N GLN A 88 21.30 -64.54 1.15
CA GLN A 88 20.64 -63.83 0.07
C GLN A 88 19.36 -63.12 0.53
N LYS A 89 18.62 -63.72 1.46
CA LYS A 89 17.44 -63.10 2.08
C LYS A 89 17.82 -61.89 2.93
N ARG A 90 18.89 -61.96 3.71
CA ARG A 90 19.45 -60.82 4.46
C ARG A 90 19.93 -59.71 3.53
N PHE A 91 20.69 -60.04 2.49
CA PHE A 91 21.16 -59.07 1.50
C PHE A 91 20.01 -58.37 0.79
N ASN A 92 18.99 -59.11 0.34
CA ASN A 92 17.80 -58.54 -0.30
C ASN A 92 16.97 -57.68 0.67
N SER A 93 16.86 -58.09 1.95
CA SER A 93 16.15 -57.30 2.96
C SER A 93 16.87 -55.97 3.26
N SER A 94 18.20 -56.00 3.47
CA SER A 94 19.01 -54.79 3.67
C SER A 94 19.00 -53.87 2.46
N SER A 95 19.14 -54.41 1.24
CA SER A 95 19.08 -53.59 0.03
C SER A 95 17.67 -53.03 -0.23
N SER A 96 16.60 -53.75 0.13
CA SER A 96 15.23 -53.21 0.08
C SER A 96 14.99 -52.09 1.09
N SER A 97 15.47 -52.23 2.33
CA SER A 97 15.34 -51.19 3.35
C SER A 97 16.16 -49.95 3.00
N THR A 98 17.39 -50.11 2.49
CA THR A 98 18.23 -48.98 2.06
C THR A 98 17.66 -48.28 0.82
N ASN A 99 17.09 -49.02 -0.13
CA ASN A 99 16.41 -48.42 -1.28
C ASN A 99 15.14 -47.68 -0.88
N GLN A 100 14.40 -48.19 0.10
CA GLN A 100 13.20 -47.56 0.62
C GLN A 100 13.54 -46.28 1.42
N GLU A 101 14.55 -46.32 2.29
CA GLU A 101 15.06 -45.13 2.99
C GLU A 101 15.59 -44.06 2.03
N ASN A 102 16.36 -44.45 0.99
CA ASN A 102 16.82 -43.52 -0.03
C ASN A 102 15.67 -42.90 -0.83
N SER A 103 14.63 -43.67 -1.12
CA SER A 103 13.43 -43.19 -1.82
C SER A 103 12.62 -42.22 -0.96
N GLU A 104 12.48 -42.51 0.34
CA GLU A 104 11.81 -41.62 1.30
C GLU A 104 12.60 -40.33 1.50
N GLN A 105 13.94 -40.39 1.61
CA GLN A 105 14.79 -39.21 1.69
C GLN A 105 14.72 -38.36 0.42
N GLN A 106 14.71 -38.97 -0.77
CA GLN A 106 14.51 -38.26 -2.04
C GLN A 106 13.14 -37.60 -2.11
N GLN A 107 12.08 -38.30 -1.70
CA GLN A 107 10.73 -37.71 -1.65
C GLN A 107 10.64 -36.55 -0.66
N GLN A 108 11.27 -36.65 0.51
CA GLN A 108 11.32 -35.56 1.48
C GLN A 108 12.12 -34.37 0.95
N GLN A 109 13.25 -34.60 0.28
CA GLN A 109 14.03 -33.53 -0.36
C GLN A 109 13.25 -32.86 -1.49
N GLN A 110 12.58 -33.65 -2.35
CA GLN A 110 11.73 -33.14 -3.42
C GLN A 110 10.57 -32.30 -2.85
N GLN A 111 9.86 -32.81 -1.83
CA GLN A 111 8.78 -32.07 -1.16
C GLN A 111 9.29 -30.78 -0.50
N GLN A 112 10.49 -30.79 0.08
CA GLN A 112 11.08 -29.61 0.68
C GLN A 112 11.50 -28.58 -0.38
N GLN A 113 12.02 -29.04 -1.52
CA GLN A 113 12.38 -28.21 -2.67
C GLN A 113 11.14 -27.59 -3.32
N ASP A 114 10.06 -28.35 -3.48
CA ASP A 114 8.79 -27.86 -3.99
C ASP A 114 8.18 -26.81 -3.05
N LYS A 115 8.24 -27.06 -1.72
CA LYS A 115 7.82 -26.09 -0.71
C LYS A 115 8.64 -24.80 -0.76
N ASP A 116 9.94 -24.89 -0.99
CA ASP A 116 10.82 -23.71 -1.06
C ASP A 116 10.65 -22.94 -2.38
N TYR A 117 10.34 -23.65 -3.49
CA TYR A 117 10.03 -23.07 -4.79
C TYR A 117 8.78 -22.17 -4.77
N ASP A 118 7.77 -22.58 -4.02
CA ASP A 118 6.51 -21.84 -3.85
C ASP A 118 6.59 -20.73 -2.78
N LYS A 119 7.61 -20.72 -1.93
CA LYS A 119 7.76 -19.76 -0.83
C LYS A 119 8.17 -18.37 -1.32
N GLU A 120 7.56 -17.34 -0.74
CA GLU A 120 7.98 -15.95 -0.98
C GLU A 120 9.38 -15.69 -0.40
N ILE A 121 10.16 -14.82 -1.05
CA ILE A 121 11.50 -14.46 -0.57
C ILE A 121 11.35 -13.66 0.73
N PRO A 122 11.81 -14.19 1.88
CA PRO A 122 11.63 -13.53 3.17
C PRO A 122 12.43 -12.23 3.22
N VAL A 123 11.90 -11.26 3.96
CA VAL A 123 12.59 -10.00 4.23
C VAL A 123 13.42 -10.14 5.49
N PRO A 124 14.68 -9.66 5.53
CA PRO A 124 15.47 -9.62 6.76
C PRO A 124 14.70 -8.95 7.90
N GLU A 125 14.86 -9.46 9.13
CA GLU A 125 14.10 -8.96 10.28
C GLU A 125 14.39 -7.47 10.55
N GLY A 126 15.66 -7.06 10.41
CA GLY A 126 16.09 -5.66 10.53
C GLY A 126 15.37 -4.74 9.54
N ASP A 127 15.32 -5.14 8.27
CA ASP A 127 14.61 -4.41 7.21
C ASP A 127 13.13 -4.29 7.55
N ARG A 128 12.48 -5.38 8.00
CA ARG A 128 11.06 -5.36 8.37
C ARG A 128 10.75 -4.40 9.52
N LYS A 129 11.63 -4.33 10.53
CA LYS A 129 11.51 -3.38 11.66
C LYS A 129 11.66 -1.93 11.20
N VAL A 130 12.70 -1.64 10.42
CA VAL A 130 12.94 -0.32 9.85
C VAL A 130 11.77 0.09 8.95
N GLY A 131 11.32 -0.80 8.07
CA GLY A 131 10.21 -0.55 7.16
C GLY A 131 8.90 -0.25 7.89
N ARG A 132 8.57 -0.98 8.96
CA ARG A 132 7.38 -0.70 9.79
C ARG A 132 7.46 0.68 10.46
N TRP A 133 8.62 1.05 10.97
CA TRP A 133 8.84 2.39 11.53
C TRP A 133 8.69 3.49 10.49
N LEU A 134 9.19 3.29 9.26
CA LEU A 134 9.01 4.26 8.17
C LEU A 134 7.55 4.38 7.73
N LEU A 135 6.80 3.27 7.69
CA LEU A 135 5.35 3.29 7.41
C LEU A 135 4.57 4.00 8.52
N PHE A 136 4.95 3.79 9.79
CA PHE A 136 4.40 4.54 10.92
C PHE A 136 4.69 6.04 10.79
N SER A 137 5.93 6.41 10.45
CA SER A 137 6.32 7.80 10.22
C SER A 137 5.55 8.42 9.05
N ALA A 138 5.34 7.66 7.95
CA ALA A 138 4.49 8.10 6.85
C ALA A 138 3.05 8.33 7.32
N GLY A 139 2.51 7.45 8.18
CA GLY A 139 1.20 7.64 8.81
C GLY A 139 1.09 8.94 9.61
N LEU A 140 2.12 9.27 10.41
CA LEU A 140 2.17 10.54 11.14
C LEU A 140 2.22 11.76 10.20
N VAL A 141 3.04 11.71 9.14
CA VAL A 141 3.08 12.77 8.12
C VAL A 141 1.74 12.88 7.38
N GLY A 142 1.06 11.76 7.15
CA GLY A 142 -0.29 11.76 6.59
C GLY A 142 -1.29 12.46 7.51
N ALA A 143 -1.26 12.16 8.81
CA ALA A 143 -2.07 12.86 9.80
C ALA A 143 -1.75 14.37 9.85
N MET A 144 -0.47 14.74 9.76
CA MET A 144 -0.02 16.14 9.68
C MET A 144 -0.63 16.86 8.49
N ILE A 145 -0.63 16.23 7.31
CA ILE A 145 -1.26 16.80 6.10
C ILE A 145 -2.75 17.02 6.33
N VAL A 146 -3.47 16.09 6.97
CA VAL A 146 -4.91 16.24 7.24
C VAL A 146 -5.18 17.37 8.22
N ILE A 147 -4.48 17.38 9.37
CA ILE A 147 -4.64 18.42 10.39
C ILE A 147 -4.25 19.80 9.86
N GLY A 148 -3.17 19.89 9.08
CA GLY A 148 -2.77 21.12 8.40
C GLY A 148 -3.80 21.61 7.37
N GLY A 149 -4.44 20.69 6.65
CA GLY A 149 -5.58 20.99 5.77
C GLY A 149 -6.75 21.60 6.52
N ILE A 150 -7.14 20.99 7.64
CA ILE A 150 -8.21 21.52 8.49
C ILE A 150 -7.81 22.90 9.02
N THR A 151 -6.59 23.06 9.53
CA THR A 151 -6.06 24.35 10.03
C THR A 151 -6.16 25.46 8.99
N ARG A 152 -5.95 25.15 7.69
CA ARG A 152 -6.16 26.12 6.61
C ARG A 152 -7.64 26.39 6.34
N LEU A 153 -8.46 25.34 6.29
CA LEU A 153 -9.90 25.43 5.99
C LEU A 153 -10.70 26.12 7.09
N THR A 154 -10.21 26.11 8.33
CA THR A 154 -10.77 26.83 9.48
C THR A 154 -10.08 28.18 9.72
N GLU A 155 -9.26 28.65 8.77
CA GLU A 155 -8.51 29.92 8.86
C GLU A 155 -7.73 30.07 10.17
N SER A 156 -7.22 28.95 10.68
CA SER A 156 -6.58 28.88 11.99
C SER A 156 -5.08 29.08 11.92
N GLY A 157 -4.49 29.15 10.72
CA GLY A 157 -3.03 29.12 10.52
C GLY A 157 -2.26 30.35 10.99
N LEU A 158 -2.93 31.40 11.47
CA LEU A 158 -2.34 32.65 11.98
C LEU A 158 -2.75 32.96 13.43
N SER A 159 -3.38 32.01 14.11
CA SER A 159 -3.84 32.14 15.51
C SER A 159 -2.71 32.13 16.55
N MET A 160 -1.55 31.55 16.25
CA MET A 160 -0.39 31.46 17.13
C MET A 160 0.82 32.21 16.57
N THR A 161 1.18 33.30 17.23
CA THR A 161 2.18 34.25 16.72
C THR A 161 3.58 34.02 17.29
N ASP A 162 3.67 33.38 18.46
CA ASP A 162 4.93 32.98 19.08
C ASP A 162 5.48 31.68 18.46
N TRP A 163 6.63 31.76 17.77
CA TRP A 163 7.38 30.57 17.37
C TRP A 163 8.29 30.08 18.50
N LYS A 164 7.78 29.15 19.31
CA LYS A 164 8.56 28.46 20.37
C LYS A 164 8.77 26.99 19.98
N PRO A 165 9.87 26.64 19.28
CA PRO A 165 10.06 25.31 18.71
C PRO A 165 10.21 24.22 19.78
N ILE A 166 10.79 24.56 20.94
CA ILE A 166 11.10 23.61 22.03
C ILE A 166 10.19 23.82 23.26
N VAL A 167 9.95 25.07 23.67
CA VAL A 167 9.31 25.40 24.97
C VAL A 167 7.77 25.54 24.88
N GLY A 168 7.20 25.75 23.69
CA GLY A 168 5.76 26.01 23.50
C GLY A 168 4.91 24.75 23.31
N ALA A 169 5.21 23.68 24.05
CA ALA A 169 4.46 22.42 23.94
C ALA A 169 3.14 22.43 24.74
N ILE A 170 3.02 23.30 25.73
CA ILE A 170 1.84 23.40 26.60
C ILE A 170 1.01 24.61 26.14
N PRO A 171 -0.29 24.44 25.82
CA PRO A 171 -1.18 25.55 25.48
C PRO A 171 -1.58 26.32 26.76
N PRO A 172 -2.18 27.52 26.66
CA PRO A 172 -2.78 28.19 27.81
C PRO A 172 -3.75 27.26 28.56
N ILE A 173 -3.66 27.24 29.90
CA ILE A 173 -4.46 26.34 30.75
C ILE A 173 -5.47 27.15 31.57
N THR A 174 -5.09 28.35 32.01
CA THR A 174 -5.96 29.21 32.83
C THR A 174 -6.70 30.24 31.99
N ASP A 175 -7.87 30.70 32.47
CA ASP A 175 -8.64 31.75 31.78
C ASP A 175 -7.82 33.04 31.60
N LYS A 176 -6.96 33.38 32.56
CA LYS A 176 -6.08 34.54 32.47
C LYS A 176 -5.04 34.39 31.35
N GLU A 177 -4.44 33.22 31.19
CA GLU A 177 -3.49 32.96 30.10
C GLU A 177 -4.20 32.98 28.73
N TRP A 178 -5.43 32.47 28.65
CA TRP A 178 -6.24 32.54 27.44
C TRP A 178 -6.56 33.98 27.05
N GLU A 179 -6.96 34.81 28.01
CA GLU A 179 -7.23 36.23 27.75
C GLU A 179 -5.98 36.94 27.25
N GLN A 180 -4.82 36.69 27.87
CA GLN A 180 -3.55 37.27 27.45
C GLN A 180 -3.16 36.90 26.02
N GLU A 181 -3.34 35.63 25.63
CA GLU A 181 -3.03 35.19 24.27
C GLU A 181 -4.06 35.75 23.27
N PHE A 182 -5.33 35.85 23.67
CA PHE A 182 -6.36 36.46 22.85
C PHE A 182 -6.13 37.96 22.64
N GLU A 183 -5.69 38.70 23.67
CA GLU A 183 -5.31 40.11 23.54
C GLU A 183 -4.16 40.33 22.57
N LYS A 184 -3.20 39.39 22.49
CA LYS A 184 -2.19 39.42 21.42
C LYS A 184 -2.82 39.19 20.06
N TYR A 185 -3.70 38.19 19.94
CA TYR A 185 -4.39 37.88 18.69
C TYR A 185 -5.16 39.09 18.13
N LYS A 186 -5.83 39.86 18.99
CA LYS A 186 -6.55 41.10 18.63
C LYS A 186 -5.68 42.15 17.94
N GLN A 187 -4.36 42.12 18.13
CA GLN A 187 -3.44 43.07 17.51
C GLN A 187 -3.17 42.75 16.03
N PHE A 188 -3.45 41.53 15.57
CA PHE A 188 -3.12 41.10 14.22
C PHE A 188 -4.19 41.47 13.17
N PRO A 189 -3.79 41.62 11.90
CA PRO A 189 -4.71 41.96 10.81
C PRO A 189 -5.87 40.98 10.65
N GLU A 190 -5.66 39.68 10.87
CA GLU A 190 -6.70 38.65 10.75
C GLU A 190 -7.88 38.93 11.69
N TYR A 191 -7.62 39.29 12.96
CA TYR A 191 -8.67 39.71 13.89
C TYR A 191 -9.34 41.01 13.43
N LYS A 192 -8.54 41.99 13.00
CA LYS A 192 -9.05 43.31 12.59
C LYS A 192 -9.87 43.27 11.30
N VAL A 193 -9.71 42.28 10.42
CA VAL A 193 -10.39 42.23 9.13
C VAL A 193 -11.46 41.14 9.07
N LEU A 194 -11.16 39.94 9.58
CA LEU A 194 -12.03 38.77 9.44
C LEU A 194 -12.78 38.42 10.73
N ASN A 195 -12.09 38.51 11.87
CA ASN A 195 -12.59 37.98 13.15
C ASN A 195 -13.00 39.07 14.16
N GLN A 196 -13.42 40.24 13.68
CA GLN A 196 -13.85 41.33 14.56
C GLN A 196 -15.05 40.91 15.41
N GLY A 197 -14.96 41.11 16.72
CA GLY A 197 -16.03 40.75 17.67
C GLY A 197 -16.04 39.26 18.07
N MET A 198 -15.06 38.47 17.62
CA MET A 198 -14.87 37.09 18.07
C MET A 198 -14.75 37.00 19.59
N THR A 199 -15.29 35.95 20.18
CA THR A 199 -15.14 35.64 21.61
C THR A 199 -13.89 34.81 21.88
N VAL A 200 -13.42 34.81 23.15
CA VAL A 200 -12.29 33.96 23.58
C VAL A 200 -12.55 32.47 23.27
N ASP A 201 -13.79 32.00 23.41
CA ASP A 201 -14.14 30.60 23.18
C ASP A 201 -14.11 30.22 21.69
N GLU A 202 -14.39 31.16 20.79
CA GLU A 202 -14.18 30.98 19.35
C GLU A 202 -12.69 31.01 19.01
N PHE A 203 -11.92 31.91 19.62
CA PHE A 203 -10.46 31.96 19.47
C PHE A 203 -9.80 30.64 19.90
N LYS A 204 -10.23 30.04 21.02
CA LYS A 204 -9.74 28.73 21.48
C LYS A 204 -9.85 27.67 20.37
N LYS A 205 -10.95 27.65 19.61
CA LYS A 205 -11.16 26.64 18.54
C LYS A 205 -10.12 26.76 17.43
N ILE A 206 -9.86 27.97 16.94
CA ILE A 206 -8.85 28.19 15.89
C ILE A 206 -7.44 27.93 16.45
N PHE A 207 -7.17 28.38 17.67
CA PHE A 207 -5.90 28.13 18.36
C PHE A 207 -5.60 26.62 18.46
N PHE A 208 -6.59 25.81 18.82
CA PHE A 208 -6.39 24.36 19.01
C PHE A 208 -6.01 23.63 17.72
N TRP A 209 -6.54 24.04 16.55
CA TRP A 209 -6.15 23.45 15.27
C TRP A 209 -4.69 23.73 14.95
N GLU A 210 -4.27 24.99 15.08
CA GLU A 210 -2.89 25.37 14.82
C GLU A 210 -1.91 24.75 15.83
N TYR A 211 -2.27 24.77 17.12
CA TYR A 211 -1.51 24.12 18.19
C TYR A 211 -1.34 22.63 17.90
N SER A 212 -2.41 21.92 17.54
CA SER A 212 -2.36 20.48 17.23
C SER A 212 -1.47 20.18 16.04
N HIS A 213 -1.55 21.00 14.99
CA HIS A 213 -0.66 20.90 13.82
C HIS A 213 0.81 21.08 14.22
N ARG A 214 1.13 22.12 15.00
CA ARG A 214 2.49 22.41 15.48
C ARG A 214 3.03 21.33 16.41
N LEU A 215 2.20 20.84 17.35
CA LEU A 215 2.54 19.75 18.26
C LEU A 215 2.87 18.46 17.50
N LEU A 216 2.03 18.09 16.53
CA LEU A 216 2.25 16.90 15.73
C LEU A 216 3.57 17.00 14.93
N GLY A 217 3.91 18.17 14.40
CA GLY A 217 5.22 18.41 13.76
C GLY A 217 6.40 18.09 14.68
N ARG A 218 6.33 18.49 15.96
CA ARG A 218 7.36 18.15 16.96
C ARG A 218 7.41 16.65 17.24
N VAL A 219 6.25 16.02 17.42
CA VAL A 219 6.12 14.57 17.64
C VAL A 219 6.74 13.80 16.48
N ILE A 220 6.51 14.21 15.23
CA ILE A 220 7.13 13.59 14.04
C ILE A 220 8.65 13.69 14.11
N GLY A 221 9.20 14.85 14.46
CA GLY A 221 10.65 15.04 14.61
C GLY A 221 11.26 14.04 15.59
N VAL A 222 10.65 13.89 16.77
CA VAL A 222 11.07 12.94 17.83
C VAL A 222 10.89 11.48 17.37
N ALA A 223 9.71 11.15 16.83
CA ALA A 223 9.36 9.80 16.38
C ALA A 223 10.19 9.32 15.19
N PHE A 224 10.79 10.25 14.43
CA PHE A 224 11.75 9.92 13.39
C PHE A 224 13.19 9.84 13.94
N PHE A 225 13.64 10.85 14.68
CA PHE A 225 15.04 10.98 15.08
C PHE A 225 15.52 9.82 15.97
N PHE A 226 14.78 9.49 17.03
CA PHE A 226 15.24 8.48 17.98
C PHE A 226 15.32 7.07 17.37
N PRO A 227 14.28 6.57 16.65
CA PRO A 227 14.41 5.28 15.98
C PRO A 227 15.47 5.28 14.88
N PHE A 228 15.67 6.41 14.17
CA PHE A 228 16.74 6.52 13.17
C PHE A 228 18.12 6.25 13.79
N VAL A 229 18.45 6.95 14.89
CA VAL A 229 19.71 6.76 15.61
C VAL A 229 19.82 5.34 16.17
N TYR A 230 18.74 4.81 16.74
CA TYR A 230 18.70 3.45 17.28
C TYR A 230 19.00 2.39 16.22
N TYR A 231 18.32 2.43 15.07
CA TYR A 231 18.51 1.45 14.00
C TYR A 231 19.85 1.59 13.28
N LEU A 232 20.41 2.81 13.23
CA LEU A 232 21.76 3.04 12.75
C LEU A 232 22.80 2.36 13.66
N LYS A 233 22.67 2.53 14.99
CA LYS A 233 23.54 1.88 15.98
C LYS A 233 23.40 0.36 15.99
N LYS A 234 22.20 -0.17 15.74
CA LYS A 234 21.94 -1.62 15.63
C LYS A 234 22.45 -2.24 14.31
N GLY A 235 22.92 -1.44 13.36
CA GLY A 235 23.38 -1.94 12.06
C GLY A 235 22.25 -2.42 11.15
N TYR A 236 20.98 -2.09 11.45
CA TYR A 236 19.84 -2.45 10.60
C TYR A 236 19.71 -1.52 9.38
N ILE A 237 20.45 -0.41 9.36
CA ILE A 237 20.46 0.56 8.27
C ILE A 237 21.83 0.56 7.60
N ASN A 238 21.88 0.16 6.33
CA ASN A 238 23.10 0.24 5.52
C ASN A 238 23.42 1.69 5.08
N LYS A 239 24.65 1.96 4.64
CA LYS A 239 25.11 3.32 4.25
C LYS A 239 24.20 4.01 3.20
N PRO A 240 23.77 3.34 2.11
CA PRO A 240 22.86 3.96 1.15
C PRO A 240 21.50 4.34 1.74
N LEU A 241 20.92 3.49 2.59
CA LEU A 241 19.67 3.78 3.27
C LEU A 241 19.85 4.90 4.29
N ALA A 242 20.94 4.91 5.05
CA ALA A 242 21.27 5.99 5.99
C ALA A 242 21.29 7.35 5.29
N LYS A 243 21.97 7.46 4.14
CA LYS A 243 22.00 8.71 3.35
C LYS A 243 20.59 9.17 2.95
N LYS A 244 19.75 8.27 2.47
CA LYS A 244 18.36 8.60 2.09
C LYS A 244 17.53 9.07 3.29
N LEU A 245 17.64 8.39 4.42
CA LEU A 245 16.91 8.75 5.64
C LEU A 245 17.41 10.07 6.24
N SER A 246 18.72 10.35 6.19
CA SER A 246 19.27 11.64 6.57
C SER A 246 18.73 12.78 5.70
N VAL A 247 18.64 12.58 4.38
CA VAL A 247 18.03 13.57 3.47
C VAL A 247 16.56 13.80 3.82
N ILE A 248 15.79 12.74 4.08
CA ILE A 248 14.38 12.86 4.49
C ILE A 248 14.25 13.61 5.82
N PHE A 249 15.13 13.35 6.78
CA PHE A 249 15.16 14.06 8.06
C PHE A 249 15.43 15.56 7.88
N LEU A 250 16.44 15.90 7.07
CA LEU A 250 16.75 17.30 6.74
C LEU A 250 15.60 17.99 6.02
N LEU A 251 14.94 17.29 5.09
CA LEU A 251 13.73 17.78 4.43
C LEU A 251 12.60 18.01 5.44
N GLY A 252 12.44 17.15 6.44
CA GLY A 252 11.48 17.36 7.55
C GLY A 252 11.78 18.63 8.36
N GLY A 253 13.06 18.88 8.69
CA GLY A 253 13.48 20.13 9.33
C GLY A 253 13.21 21.36 8.45
N ALA A 254 13.55 21.28 7.16
CA ALA A 254 13.25 22.31 6.18
C ALA A 254 11.74 22.54 6.00
N GLN A 255 10.92 21.49 6.16
CA GLN A 255 9.46 21.58 6.17
C GLN A 255 8.98 22.47 7.31
N GLY A 256 9.47 22.25 8.53
CA GLY A 256 9.17 23.10 9.69
C GLY A 256 9.60 24.55 9.47
N ALA A 257 10.78 24.78 8.90
CA ALA A 257 11.26 26.13 8.56
C ALA A 257 10.37 26.81 7.49
N LEU A 258 9.92 26.06 6.48
CA LEU A 258 9.00 26.54 5.47
C LEU A 258 7.62 26.88 6.08
N GLY A 259 7.14 26.08 7.04
CA GLY A 259 5.92 26.36 7.79
C GLY A 259 6.01 27.62 8.64
N TRP A 260 7.13 27.82 9.32
CA TRP A 260 7.41 29.08 10.03
C TRP A 260 7.38 30.28 9.09
N TYR A 261 8.10 30.20 7.97
CA TYR A 261 8.13 31.27 6.97
C TYR A 261 6.73 31.57 6.43
N MET A 262 5.94 30.53 6.16
CA MET A 262 4.55 30.63 5.73
C MET A 262 3.69 31.43 6.72
N VAL A 263 3.73 31.09 8.01
CA VAL A 263 2.97 31.82 9.06
C VAL A 263 3.48 33.23 9.26
N LYS A 264 4.80 33.41 9.46
CA LYS A 264 5.41 34.73 9.69
C LYS A 264 5.03 35.72 8.60
N SER A 265 5.01 35.25 7.36
CA SER A 265 4.67 36.06 6.20
C SER A 265 3.17 36.34 6.00
N GLY A 266 2.30 35.74 6.80
CA GLY A 266 0.88 36.08 6.87
C GLY A 266 0.57 37.08 8.00
N LEU A 267 1.49 37.28 8.94
CA LEU A 267 1.33 38.18 10.09
C LEU A 267 1.82 39.62 9.84
N ASP A 268 2.64 39.84 8.80
CA ASP A 268 3.21 41.16 8.48
C ASP A 268 2.30 41.91 7.48
N GLU A 269 1.74 43.05 7.92
CA GLU A 269 0.87 43.93 7.13
C GLU A 269 1.46 44.30 5.76
N LYS A 270 2.79 44.45 5.67
CA LYS A 270 3.49 44.78 4.41
C LYS A 270 3.53 43.64 3.41
N THR A 271 3.26 42.42 3.88
CA THR A 271 3.34 41.18 3.08
C THR A 271 1.96 40.60 2.75
N ILE A 272 0.88 41.21 3.25
CA ILE A 272 -0.50 40.86 2.89
C ILE A 272 -0.71 41.25 1.42
N ILE A 273 -0.96 40.25 0.57
CA ILE A 273 -1.26 40.45 -0.86
C ILE A 273 -2.78 40.57 -1.01
N GLY A 274 -3.27 41.80 -1.15
CA GLY A 274 -4.69 42.12 -1.31
C GLY A 274 -5.33 42.69 -0.04
N GLU A 275 -6.65 42.73 0.00
CA GLU A 275 -7.42 43.32 1.12
C GLU A 275 -7.62 42.34 2.29
N VAL A 276 -7.35 41.04 2.09
CA VAL A 276 -7.59 39.98 3.08
C VAL A 276 -6.26 39.41 3.60
N PRO A 277 -6.00 39.42 4.92
CA PRO A 277 -4.83 38.79 5.53
C PRO A 277 -4.83 37.28 5.29
N ARG A 278 -3.98 36.78 4.39
CA ARG A 278 -3.87 35.34 4.12
C ARG A 278 -2.47 34.93 3.71
N VAL A 279 -2.18 33.66 3.91
CA VAL A 279 -0.95 33.02 3.46
C VAL A 279 -0.92 32.97 1.93
N SER A 280 0.22 33.33 1.33
CA SER A 280 0.42 33.22 -0.11
C SER A 280 0.15 31.79 -0.63
N PRO A 281 -0.63 31.61 -1.72
CA PRO A 281 -0.93 30.29 -2.28
C PRO A 281 0.34 29.56 -2.74
N TYR A 282 1.39 30.29 -3.13
CA TYR A 282 2.70 29.71 -3.46
C TYR A 282 3.36 29.05 -2.25
N ARG A 283 3.32 29.70 -1.09
CA ARG A 283 3.92 29.16 0.15
C ARG A 283 3.14 27.94 0.63
N LEU A 284 1.80 28.01 0.58
CA LEU A 284 0.92 26.89 0.90
C LEU A 284 1.19 25.68 -0.01
N ALA A 285 1.25 25.90 -1.33
CA ALA A 285 1.54 24.85 -2.30
C ALA A 285 2.94 24.24 -2.09
N ALA A 286 3.96 25.06 -1.81
CA ALA A 286 5.31 24.57 -1.51
C ALA A 286 5.35 23.75 -0.21
N HIS A 287 4.65 24.22 0.84
CA HIS A 287 4.59 23.54 2.13
C HIS A 287 3.87 22.18 2.03
N LEU A 288 2.72 22.14 1.36
CA LEU A 288 1.98 20.91 1.11
C LEU A 288 2.75 19.96 0.18
N GLY A 289 3.33 20.48 -0.90
CA GLY A 289 4.08 19.69 -1.88
C GLY A 289 5.31 19.02 -1.28
N SER A 290 6.08 19.74 -0.48
CA SER A 290 7.22 19.16 0.25
C SER A 290 6.77 18.09 1.26
N ALA A 291 5.64 18.28 1.95
CA ALA A 291 5.06 17.26 2.82
C ALA A 291 4.65 16.00 2.05
N PHE A 292 4.02 16.15 0.87
CA PHE A 292 3.68 15.02 -0.01
C PHE A 292 4.93 14.28 -0.51
N VAL A 293 6.02 14.99 -0.82
CA VAL A 293 7.30 14.37 -1.23
C VAL A 293 7.91 13.57 -0.08
N ILE A 294 7.95 14.13 1.13
CA ILE A 294 8.43 13.43 2.34
C ILE A 294 7.58 12.18 2.59
N TYR A 295 6.25 12.33 2.57
CA TYR A 295 5.31 11.22 2.70
C TYR A 295 5.57 10.12 1.67
N ALA A 296 5.64 10.49 0.39
CA ALA A 296 5.85 9.56 -0.70
C ALA A 296 7.18 8.81 -0.59
N ALA A 297 8.24 9.48 -0.14
CA ALA A 297 9.55 8.88 0.10
C ALA A 297 9.50 7.87 1.25
N LEU A 298 8.90 8.23 2.39
CA LEU A 298 8.74 7.34 3.55
C LEU A 298 7.91 6.11 3.19
N LEU A 299 6.76 6.32 2.53
CA LEU A 299 5.88 5.23 2.09
C LEU A 299 6.60 4.29 1.11
N SER A 300 7.27 4.84 0.10
CA SER A 300 7.97 4.06 -0.93
C SER A 300 9.10 3.21 -0.34
N ILE A 301 9.91 3.78 0.55
CA ILE A 301 11.01 3.06 1.21
C ILE A 301 10.46 2.05 2.21
N GLY A 302 9.46 2.43 3.01
CA GLY A 302 8.82 1.55 3.99
C GLY A 302 8.19 0.32 3.34
N LEU A 303 7.45 0.49 2.24
CA LEU A 303 6.94 -0.63 1.46
C LEU A 303 8.08 -1.51 0.90
N GLY A 304 9.16 -0.87 0.45
CA GLY A 304 10.43 -1.50 0.05
C GLY A 304 11.00 -2.49 1.07
N LEU A 305 10.93 -2.14 2.35
CA LEU A 305 11.59 -2.85 3.44
C LEU A 305 10.68 -3.78 4.25
N VAL A 306 9.35 -3.72 4.07
CA VAL A 306 8.42 -4.66 4.74
C VAL A 306 7.98 -5.79 3.82
N ARG A 307 8.00 -5.57 2.50
CA ARG A 307 7.32 -6.47 1.57
C ARG A 307 8.25 -7.55 1.04
N PRO A 308 7.89 -8.84 1.18
CA PRO A 308 8.66 -9.93 0.60
C PRO A 308 8.71 -9.85 -0.93
N GLY A 309 9.74 -10.49 -1.48
CA GLY A 309 9.86 -10.69 -2.91
C GLY A 309 8.85 -11.72 -3.41
N LEU A 310 8.62 -11.74 -4.74
CA LEU A 310 7.78 -12.78 -5.36
C LEU A 310 8.46 -14.14 -5.22
N SER A 311 7.68 -15.21 -5.04
CA SER A 311 8.19 -16.59 -5.06
C SER A 311 8.79 -16.95 -6.43
N ARG A 312 9.65 -17.97 -6.49
CA ARG A 312 10.26 -18.41 -7.75
C ARG A 312 9.19 -18.91 -8.72
N ALA A 313 8.25 -19.72 -8.23
CA ALA A 313 7.08 -20.16 -8.99
C ALA A 313 6.30 -18.99 -9.63
N MET A 314 6.08 -17.91 -8.87
CA MET A 314 5.37 -16.73 -9.38
C MET A 314 6.20 -16.00 -10.45
N ILE A 315 7.50 -15.83 -10.24
CA ILE A 315 8.39 -15.18 -11.22
C ILE A 315 8.37 -15.95 -12.54
N ASP A 316 8.45 -17.28 -12.50
CA ASP A 316 8.49 -18.10 -13.71
C ASP A 316 7.15 -18.08 -14.46
N ARG A 317 6.03 -18.14 -13.73
CA ARG A 317 4.68 -17.95 -14.32
C ARG A 317 4.55 -16.60 -15.01
N LEU A 318 5.05 -15.53 -14.39
CA LEU A 318 4.99 -14.17 -14.95
C LEU A 318 5.90 -14.02 -16.18
N LYS A 319 7.09 -14.62 -16.17
CA LYS A 319 7.98 -14.66 -17.34
C LYS A 319 7.37 -15.44 -18.51
N ALA A 320 6.78 -16.60 -18.25
CA ALA A 320 6.10 -17.40 -19.26
C ALA A 320 4.91 -16.63 -19.87
N ALA A 321 4.10 -15.99 -19.03
CA ALA A 321 3.02 -15.13 -19.50
C ALA A 321 3.52 -13.95 -20.36
N ALA A 322 4.64 -13.32 -19.96
CA ALA A 322 5.24 -12.23 -20.73
C ALA A 322 5.79 -12.70 -22.09
N SER A 323 6.45 -13.86 -22.14
CA SER A 323 7.02 -14.44 -23.37
C SER A 323 5.98 -14.97 -24.35
N SER A 324 4.84 -15.47 -23.85
CA SER A 324 3.74 -15.99 -24.68
C SER A 324 2.89 -14.88 -25.33
N SER A 325 2.99 -13.66 -24.80
CA SER A 325 2.26 -12.52 -25.32
C SER A 325 3.12 -11.79 -26.35
N GLN A 326 2.57 -11.39 -27.51
CA GLN A 326 3.18 -10.41 -28.45
C GLN A 326 3.41 -9.02 -27.81
N ILE A 327 3.52 -8.92 -26.48
CA ILE A 327 3.53 -7.71 -25.69
C ILE A 327 4.81 -7.65 -24.86
N SER A 328 5.97 -7.91 -25.48
CA SER A 328 7.29 -7.75 -24.86
C SER A 328 7.49 -6.37 -24.21
N ASN A 329 6.81 -5.35 -24.76
CA ASN A 329 6.83 -3.99 -24.25
C ASN A 329 5.71 -3.67 -23.22
N PHE A 330 4.89 -4.64 -22.80
CA PHE A 330 3.76 -4.40 -21.89
C PHE A 330 4.21 -3.88 -20.53
N VAL A 331 5.01 -4.69 -19.82
CA VAL A 331 5.42 -4.43 -18.44
C VAL A 331 6.28 -3.16 -18.36
N PRO A 332 7.26 -2.93 -19.27
CA PRO A 332 7.98 -1.67 -19.30
C PRO A 332 7.08 -0.44 -19.53
N ARG A 333 6.12 -0.50 -20.47
CA ARG A 333 5.17 0.59 -20.72
C ARG A 333 4.25 0.82 -19.52
N LEU A 334 3.75 -0.24 -18.89
CA LEU A 334 2.90 -0.14 -17.72
C LEU A 334 3.64 0.51 -16.54
N LYS A 335 4.90 0.11 -16.30
CA LYS A 335 5.78 0.76 -15.32
C LYS A 335 5.93 2.25 -15.62
N LYS A 336 6.26 2.60 -16.87
CA LYS A 336 6.39 4.01 -17.32
C LYS A 336 5.10 4.80 -17.10
N TYR A 337 3.95 4.28 -17.52
CA TYR A 337 2.66 4.94 -17.35
C TYR A 337 2.27 5.06 -15.88
N SER A 338 2.58 4.07 -15.03
CA SER A 338 2.32 4.18 -13.59
C SER A 338 3.08 5.35 -12.94
N HIS A 339 4.31 5.64 -13.39
CA HIS A 339 5.06 6.81 -12.94
C HIS A 339 4.42 8.13 -13.43
N TYR A 340 3.98 8.19 -14.69
CA TYR A 340 3.28 9.34 -15.22
C TYR A 340 1.96 9.60 -14.49
N THR A 341 1.20 8.56 -14.20
CA THR A 341 -0.03 8.66 -13.42
C THR A 341 0.24 9.13 -11.99
N ALA A 342 1.25 8.60 -11.31
CA ALA A 342 1.62 9.08 -9.97
C ALA A 342 2.04 10.56 -9.98
N GLY A 343 2.79 10.98 -11.01
CA GLY A 343 3.15 12.38 -11.24
C GLY A 343 1.91 13.26 -11.49
N ALA A 344 0.96 12.81 -12.32
CA ALA A 344 -0.28 13.52 -12.59
C ALA A 344 -1.17 13.66 -11.34
N VAL A 345 -1.27 12.61 -10.51
CA VAL A 345 -1.95 12.66 -9.20
C VAL A 345 -1.29 13.70 -8.29
N PHE A 346 0.04 13.69 -8.19
CA PHE A 346 0.78 14.69 -7.40
C PHE A 346 0.53 16.12 -7.92
N LEU A 347 0.63 16.35 -9.23
CA LEU A 347 0.37 17.66 -9.83
C LEU A 347 -1.07 18.13 -9.63
N THR A 348 -2.05 17.22 -9.70
CA THR A 348 -3.47 17.51 -9.40
C THR A 348 -3.65 17.91 -7.94
N ALA A 349 -2.99 17.21 -7.01
CA ALA A 349 -3.00 17.57 -5.60
C ALA A 349 -2.40 18.98 -5.39
N MET A 350 -1.32 19.32 -6.11
CA MET A 350 -0.69 20.63 -6.03
C MET A 350 -1.57 21.74 -6.61
N SER A 351 -2.27 21.52 -7.73
CA SER A 351 -3.23 22.51 -8.23
C SER A 351 -4.37 22.74 -7.23
N GLY A 352 -4.78 21.71 -6.48
CA GLY A 352 -5.74 21.84 -5.38
C GLY A 352 -5.26 22.75 -4.24
N ALA A 353 -3.94 22.80 -4.00
CA ALA A 353 -3.36 23.72 -3.01
C ALA A 353 -3.54 25.19 -3.40
N PHE A 354 -3.48 25.51 -4.70
CA PHE A 354 -3.78 26.85 -5.19
C PHE A 354 -5.27 27.17 -5.07
N VAL A 355 -6.15 26.20 -5.36
CA VAL A 355 -7.61 26.37 -5.17
C VAL A 355 -7.93 26.67 -3.70
N ALA A 356 -7.35 25.93 -2.76
CA ALA A 356 -7.52 26.20 -1.32
C ALA A 356 -6.83 27.49 -0.88
N GLY A 357 -5.68 27.85 -1.46
CA GLY A 357 -4.95 29.07 -1.11
C GLY A 357 -5.63 30.35 -1.56
N LEU A 358 -6.40 30.29 -2.65
CA LEU A 358 -7.15 31.42 -3.22
C LEU A 358 -8.64 31.42 -2.83
N ASP A 359 -9.09 30.45 -2.03
CA ASP A 359 -10.51 30.19 -1.74
C ASP A 359 -11.36 29.99 -3.02
N ALA A 360 -10.70 29.57 -4.10
CA ALA A 360 -11.28 29.43 -5.43
C ALA A 360 -12.36 28.32 -5.52
N GLY A 361 -12.50 27.50 -4.47
CA GLY A 361 -13.59 26.52 -4.37
C GLY A 361 -14.98 27.15 -4.26
N LEU A 362 -15.07 28.43 -3.90
CA LEU A 362 -16.32 29.18 -3.70
C LEU A 362 -16.72 30.06 -4.89
N VAL A 363 -15.95 30.06 -5.98
CA VAL A 363 -16.14 31.00 -7.10
C VAL A 363 -17.25 30.54 -8.05
N HIS A 364 -17.05 29.41 -8.75
CA HIS A 364 -18.12 28.76 -9.50
C HIS A 364 -18.52 27.45 -8.83
N ASN A 365 -19.77 27.29 -8.38
CA ASN A 365 -20.24 26.08 -7.69
C ASN A 365 -21.19 25.22 -8.55
N THR A 366 -21.06 25.30 -9.89
CA THR A 366 -21.74 24.41 -10.85
C THR A 366 -20.77 23.38 -11.45
N TRP A 367 -21.30 22.29 -12.00
CA TRP A 367 -20.55 21.23 -12.71
C TRP A 367 -21.43 20.59 -13.79
N PRO A 368 -20.91 20.22 -14.99
CA PRO A 368 -19.51 20.28 -15.42
C PRO A 368 -19.05 21.67 -15.89
N LYS A 369 -19.99 22.55 -16.21
CA LYS A 369 -19.74 23.96 -16.56
C LYS A 369 -19.30 24.78 -15.34
N MET A 370 -18.78 25.97 -15.59
CA MET A 370 -18.44 26.98 -14.58
C MET A 370 -19.35 28.18 -14.78
N GLY A 371 -20.39 28.29 -13.94
CA GLY A 371 -21.55 29.12 -14.27
C GLY A 371 -22.33 28.51 -15.44
N ASP A 372 -22.67 29.34 -16.43
CA ASP A 372 -23.38 28.95 -17.65
C ASP A 372 -22.42 28.51 -18.79
N ASP A 373 -21.12 28.74 -18.62
CA ASP A 373 -20.10 28.56 -19.64
C ASP A 373 -19.14 27.40 -19.36
N TRP A 374 -18.51 26.88 -20.41
CA TRP A 374 -17.44 25.88 -20.27
C TRP A 374 -16.10 26.52 -19.91
N ILE A 375 -15.88 27.74 -20.39
CA ILE A 375 -14.73 28.60 -20.09
C ILE A 375 -15.32 29.93 -19.66
N PRO A 376 -15.20 30.32 -18.38
CA PRO A 376 -15.70 31.62 -17.90
C PRO A 376 -15.05 32.79 -18.65
N GLU A 377 -15.83 33.84 -18.93
CA GLU A 377 -15.32 35.03 -19.62
C GLU A 377 -14.24 35.78 -18.81
N ASP A 378 -14.34 35.71 -17.49
CA ASP A 378 -13.43 36.32 -16.54
C ASP A 378 -12.18 35.47 -16.24
N ILE A 379 -11.95 34.36 -16.97
CA ILE A 379 -10.83 33.44 -16.73
C ILE A 379 -9.45 34.12 -16.70
N ILE A 380 -9.26 35.22 -17.45
CA ILE A 380 -8.06 36.06 -17.40
C ILE A 380 -8.42 37.40 -16.76
N ASN A 381 -7.79 37.71 -15.63
CA ASN A 381 -7.81 39.05 -15.06
C ASN A 381 -6.68 39.90 -15.68
N PRO A 382 -7.00 40.96 -16.47
CA PRO A 382 -6.00 41.76 -17.15
C PRO A 382 -5.14 42.60 -16.20
N LYS A 383 -5.58 42.81 -14.94
CA LYS A 383 -4.83 43.54 -13.90
C LYS A 383 -3.68 42.70 -13.34
N ILE A 384 -3.76 41.37 -13.42
CA ILE A 384 -2.69 40.46 -13.00
C ILE A 384 -1.64 40.39 -14.10
N LYS A 385 -0.47 41.01 -13.85
CA LYS A 385 0.68 41.03 -14.77
C LYS A 385 1.93 40.42 -14.12
N PRO A 386 2.75 39.69 -14.88
CA PRO A 386 2.53 39.22 -16.26
C PRO A 386 1.40 38.19 -16.38
N VAL A 387 0.83 38.02 -17.59
CA VAL A 387 -0.42 37.25 -17.82
C VAL A 387 -0.36 35.82 -17.29
N TYR A 388 0.80 35.14 -17.35
CA TYR A 388 0.94 33.76 -16.88
C TYR A 388 0.63 33.60 -15.38
N LYS A 389 0.73 34.67 -14.58
CA LYS A 389 0.39 34.64 -13.16
C LYS A 389 -1.08 34.33 -12.90
N ASN A 390 -1.97 34.62 -13.86
CA ASN A 390 -3.38 34.23 -13.75
C ASN A 390 -3.54 32.73 -13.47
N ALA A 391 -2.68 31.87 -14.01
CA ALA A 391 -2.73 30.43 -13.75
C ALA A 391 -2.58 30.03 -12.26
N PHE A 392 -2.04 30.92 -11.42
CA PHE A 392 -1.68 30.65 -10.03
C PHE A 392 -2.22 31.68 -9.02
N GLU A 393 -2.51 32.90 -9.46
CA GLU A 393 -2.95 34.03 -8.62
C GLU A 393 -4.41 34.43 -8.89
N HIS A 394 -5.00 34.00 -10.03
CA HIS A 394 -6.41 34.22 -10.32
C HIS A 394 -7.24 33.00 -9.90
N ASP A 395 -8.26 33.23 -9.08
CA ASP A 395 -9.10 32.19 -8.48
C ASP A 395 -9.90 31.40 -9.52
N VAL A 396 -10.58 32.07 -10.46
CA VAL A 396 -11.34 31.42 -11.56
C VAL A 396 -10.43 30.50 -12.37
N MET A 397 -9.23 30.99 -12.75
CA MET A 397 -8.27 30.21 -13.54
C MET A 397 -7.68 29.04 -12.75
N ALA A 398 -7.38 29.24 -11.45
CA ALA A 398 -6.91 28.17 -10.58
C ALA A 398 -7.97 27.06 -10.43
N GLN A 399 -9.24 27.44 -10.26
CA GLN A 399 -10.37 26.51 -10.21
C GLN A 399 -10.51 25.74 -11.53
N PHE A 400 -10.51 26.46 -12.66
CA PHE A 400 -10.58 25.88 -14.01
C PHE A 400 -9.43 24.88 -14.26
N ASN A 401 -8.20 25.27 -13.96
CA ASN A 401 -7.00 24.44 -14.10
C ASN A 401 -7.12 23.15 -13.27
N HIS A 402 -7.55 23.26 -12.02
CA HIS A 402 -7.69 22.09 -11.15
C HIS A 402 -8.75 21.11 -11.66
N ARG A 403 -9.92 21.60 -12.10
CA ARG A 403 -11.00 20.76 -12.67
C ARG A 403 -10.54 19.98 -13.91
N ASN A 404 -9.86 20.67 -14.82
CA ASN A 404 -9.35 20.05 -16.05
C ASN A 404 -8.21 19.06 -15.77
N LEU A 405 -7.28 19.41 -14.87
CA LEU A 405 -6.19 18.52 -14.49
C LEU A 405 -6.70 17.28 -13.74
N ALA A 406 -7.70 17.42 -12.88
CA ALA A 406 -8.36 16.30 -12.22
C ALA A 406 -9.07 15.38 -13.23
N THR A 407 -9.76 15.97 -14.22
CA THR A 407 -10.42 15.21 -15.29
C THR A 407 -9.41 14.44 -16.14
N LEU A 408 -8.31 15.09 -16.57
CA LEU A 408 -7.23 14.45 -17.32
C LEU A 408 -6.59 13.31 -16.51
N THR A 409 -6.31 13.56 -15.23
CA THR A 409 -5.72 12.55 -14.33
C THR A 409 -6.65 11.37 -14.12
N TYR A 410 -7.94 11.61 -13.94
CA TYR A 410 -8.96 10.56 -13.80
C TYR A 410 -9.00 9.65 -15.04
N PHE A 411 -9.13 10.22 -16.24
CA PHE A 411 -9.13 9.42 -17.46
C PHE A 411 -7.78 8.74 -17.72
N GLY A 412 -6.66 9.37 -17.34
CA GLY A 412 -5.34 8.74 -17.35
C GLY A 412 -5.26 7.51 -16.43
N ILE A 413 -5.85 7.57 -15.24
CA ILE A 413 -5.95 6.43 -14.30
C ILE A 413 -6.84 5.32 -14.88
N LEU A 414 -7.99 5.66 -15.47
CA LEU A 414 -8.85 4.69 -16.12
C LEU A 414 -8.15 4.01 -17.31
N GLY A 415 -7.44 4.78 -18.13
CA GLY A 415 -6.63 4.27 -19.23
C GLY A 415 -5.50 3.34 -18.76
N LEU A 416 -4.78 3.71 -17.70
CA LEU A 416 -3.77 2.85 -17.05
C LEU A 416 -4.39 1.55 -16.55
N SER A 417 -5.57 1.62 -15.92
CA SER A 417 -6.27 0.47 -15.35
C SER A 417 -6.80 -0.47 -16.43
N ALA A 418 -7.35 0.07 -17.52
CA ALA A 418 -7.75 -0.70 -18.69
C ALA A 418 -6.54 -1.37 -19.37
N PHE A 419 -5.41 -0.66 -19.48
CA PHE A 419 -4.16 -1.22 -19.99
C PHE A 419 -3.64 -2.35 -19.09
N ALA A 420 -3.65 -2.16 -17.77
CA ALA A 420 -3.31 -3.19 -16.78
C ALA A 420 -4.21 -4.43 -16.89
N PHE A 421 -5.52 -4.22 -17.09
CA PHE A 421 -6.49 -5.29 -17.26
C PHE A 421 -6.21 -6.13 -18.52
N ARG A 422 -5.86 -5.49 -19.65
CA ARG A 422 -5.52 -6.18 -20.91
C ARG A 422 -4.33 -7.15 -20.73
N GLY A 423 -3.32 -6.76 -19.96
CA GLY A 423 -2.15 -7.60 -19.65
C GLY A 423 -2.18 -8.26 -18.27
N ARG A 424 -3.37 -8.48 -17.69
CA ARG A 424 -3.54 -9.01 -16.32
C ARG A 424 -2.83 -10.33 -16.04
N LYS A 425 -2.58 -11.16 -17.07
CA LYS A 425 -1.83 -12.43 -16.93
C LYS A 425 -0.36 -12.20 -16.60
N CYS A 426 0.19 -11.05 -16.98
CA CYS A 426 1.57 -10.64 -16.71
C CYS A 426 1.71 -9.90 -15.37
N LEU A 427 0.64 -9.83 -14.55
CA LEU A 427 0.60 -9.09 -13.31
C LEU A 427 0.35 -10.01 -12.11
N SER A 428 1.06 -9.75 -11.01
CA SER A 428 0.78 -10.41 -9.73
C SER A 428 -0.67 -10.07 -9.27
N PRO A 429 -1.33 -10.94 -8.47
CA PRO A 429 -2.65 -10.64 -7.90
C PRO A 429 -2.69 -9.29 -7.17
N ARG A 430 -1.61 -8.93 -6.47
CA ARG A 430 -1.49 -7.67 -5.75
C ARG A 430 -1.36 -6.46 -6.68
N ALA A 431 -0.60 -6.56 -7.76
CA ALA A 431 -0.52 -5.48 -8.75
C ALA A 431 -1.88 -5.22 -9.41
N ARG A 432 -2.65 -6.29 -9.69
CA ARG A 432 -4.02 -6.18 -10.20
C ARG A 432 -4.95 -5.50 -9.18
N LEU A 433 -4.86 -5.90 -7.92
CA LEU A 433 -5.62 -5.28 -6.84
C LEU A 433 -5.28 -3.80 -6.71
N ALA A 434 -4.00 -3.43 -6.69
CA ALA A 434 -3.56 -2.03 -6.61
C ALA A 434 -4.08 -1.20 -7.78
N ALA A 435 -4.05 -1.72 -9.01
CA ALA A 435 -4.61 -1.03 -10.17
C ALA A 435 -6.14 -0.82 -10.06
N ASN A 436 -6.87 -1.83 -9.60
CA ASN A 436 -8.32 -1.70 -9.38
C ASN A 436 -8.66 -0.72 -8.25
N CYS A 437 -7.92 -0.78 -7.13
CA CYS A 437 -8.05 0.18 -6.04
C CYS A 437 -7.73 1.60 -6.50
N LEU A 438 -6.75 1.78 -7.40
CA LEU A 438 -6.39 3.08 -7.94
C LEU A 438 -7.57 3.68 -8.75
N ALA A 439 -8.17 2.89 -9.63
CA ALA A 439 -9.36 3.30 -10.38
C ALA A 439 -10.54 3.63 -9.44
N GLY A 440 -10.85 2.73 -8.50
CA GLY A 440 -11.96 2.93 -7.56
C GLY A 440 -11.78 4.17 -6.68
N MET A 441 -10.58 4.38 -6.13
CA MET A 441 -10.27 5.58 -5.35
C MET A 441 -10.31 6.84 -6.21
N ALA A 442 -9.87 6.79 -7.48
CA ALA A 442 -9.94 7.93 -8.38
C ALA A 442 -11.40 8.34 -8.67
N THR A 443 -12.29 7.37 -8.89
CA THR A 443 -13.73 7.62 -9.04
C THR A 443 -14.32 8.25 -7.78
N PHE A 444 -13.99 7.70 -6.61
CA PHE A 444 -14.43 8.27 -5.34
C PHE A 444 -13.89 9.70 -5.14
N GLN A 445 -12.63 9.95 -5.50
CA GLN A 445 -12.00 11.26 -5.38
C GLN A 445 -12.67 12.32 -6.25
N VAL A 446 -13.02 11.99 -7.49
CA VAL A 446 -13.75 12.89 -8.40
C VAL A 446 -15.14 13.17 -7.86
N ALA A 447 -15.88 12.13 -7.43
CA ALA A 447 -17.19 12.31 -6.82
C ALA A 447 -17.11 13.24 -5.60
N LEU A 448 -16.15 13.00 -4.70
CA LEU A 448 -15.94 13.80 -3.51
C LEU A 448 -15.58 15.26 -3.84
N GLY A 449 -14.77 15.50 -4.88
CA GLY A 449 -14.43 16.84 -5.35
C GLY A 449 -15.63 17.59 -5.91
N ILE A 450 -16.43 16.93 -6.74
CA ILE A 450 -17.68 17.48 -7.28
C ILE A 450 -18.67 17.78 -6.15
N THR A 451 -18.84 16.87 -5.18
CA THR A 451 -19.73 17.11 -4.04
C THR A 451 -19.24 18.29 -3.19
N THR A 452 -17.94 18.37 -2.90
CA THR A 452 -17.34 19.51 -2.17
C THR A 452 -17.63 20.83 -2.87
N LEU A 453 -17.49 20.84 -4.19
CA LEU A 453 -17.78 21.99 -5.03
C LEU A 453 -19.27 22.39 -5.00
N LEU A 454 -20.18 21.46 -5.28
CA LEU A 454 -21.62 21.73 -5.37
C LEU A 454 -22.26 22.13 -4.02
N THR A 455 -21.58 21.84 -2.91
CA THR A 455 -22.06 22.13 -1.55
C THR A 455 -21.36 23.32 -0.90
N PHE A 456 -20.65 24.14 -1.68
CA PHE A 456 -19.96 25.35 -1.20
C PHE A 456 -18.86 25.05 -0.16
N VAL A 457 -18.02 24.05 -0.45
CA VAL A 457 -16.81 23.69 0.31
C VAL A 457 -17.06 23.46 1.82
N PRO A 458 -17.98 22.56 2.24
CA PRO A 458 -18.12 22.23 3.65
C PRO A 458 -16.81 21.63 4.17
N ILE A 459 -16.31 22.14 5.31
CA ILE A 459 -15.00 21.76 5.88
C ILE A 459 -14.80 20.23 5.95
N PRO A 460 -15.78 19.41 6.41
CA PRO A 460 -15.60 17.95 6.44
C PRO A 460 -15.38 17.33 5.06
N LEU A 461 -16.09 17.82 4.03
CA LEU A 461 -15.94 17.31 2.66
C LEU A 461 -14.62 17.78 2.03
N ALA A 462 -14.23 19.04 2.24
CA ALA A 462 -12.96 19.56 1.77
C ALA A 462 -11.77 18.83 2.43
N ALA A 463 -11.82 18.58 3.74
CA ALA A 463 -10.82 17.80 4.46
C ALA A 463 -10.80 16.33 3.98
N ALA A 464 -11.96 15.72 3.75
CA ALA A 464 -12.06 14.38 3.18
C ALA A 464 -11.47 14.34 1.75
N HIS A 465 -11.71 15.37 0.94
CA HIS A 465 -11.17 15.47 -0.42
C HIS A 465 -9.63 15.56 -0.40
N GLN A 466 -9.05 16.37 0.49
CA GLN A 466 -7.60 16.41 0.68
C GLN A 466 -7.03 15.06 1.16
N THR A 467 -7.70 14.40 2.11
CA THR A 467 -7.32 13.07 2.61
C THR A 467 -7.39 12.01 1.51
N GLY A 468 -8.43 12.07 0.68
CA GLY A 468 -8.61 11.21 -0.48
C GLY A 468 -7.53 11.41 -1.54
N SER A 469 -7.06 12.65 -1.76
CA SER A 469 -5.93 12.95 -2.64
C SER A 469 -4.64 12.26 -2.17
N LEU A 470 -4.33 12.34 -0.88
CA LEU A 470 -3.20 11.62 -0.28
C LEU A 470 -3.35 10.10 -0.42
N THR A 471 -4.56 9.58 -0.18
CA THR A 471 -4.88 8.15 -0.32
C THR A 471 -4.69 7.69 -1.77
N LEU A 472 -5.15 8.47 -2.74
CA LEU A 472 -4.99 8.18 -4.16
C LEU A 472 -3.51 8.12 -4.55
N LEU A 473 -2.70 9.07 -4.10
CA LEU A 473 -1.24 9.05 -4.30
C LEU A 473 -0.60 7.82 -3.64
N SER A 474 -1.06 7.44 -2.46
CA SER A 474 -0.58 6.26 -1.73
C SER A 474 -0.82 4.97 -2.51
N ILE A 475 -2.01 4.83 -3.11
CA ILE A 475 -2.35 3.67 -3.95
C ILE A 475 -1.53 3.69 -5.25
N ALA A 476 -1.29 4.87 -5.85
CA ALA A 476 -0.42 4.99 -7.02
C ALA A 476 1.02 4.54 -6.71
N ILE A 477 1.55 4.94 -5.55
CA ILE A 477 2.86 4.48 -5.06
C ILE A 477 2.87 2.98 -4.79
N TRP A 478 1.80 2.44 -4.20
CA TRP A 478 1.66 1.01 -4.00
C TRP A 478 1.67 0.24 -5.33
N LEU A 479 0.95 0.71 -6.35
CA LEU A 479 0.98 0.12 -7.68
C LEU A 479 2.40 0.15 -8.27
N MET A 480 3.08 1.30 -8.25
CA MET A 480 4.47 1.40 -8.72
C MET A 480 5.40 0.41 -7.99
N HIS A 481 5.22 0.25 -6.68
CA HIS A 481 5.98 -0.69 -5.87
C HIS A 481 5.74 -2.15 -6.28
N GLU A 482 4.49 -2.57 -6.50
CA GLU A 482 4.17 -3.93 -6.95
C GLU A 482 4.69 -4.18 -8.38
N LEU A 483 4.59 -3.18 -9.27
CA LEU A 483 5.11 -3.28 -10.64
C LEU A 483 6.63 -3.40 -10.68
N LYS A 484 7.36 -2.72 -9.78
CA LYS A 484 8.82 -2.81 -9.68
C LYS A 484 9.33 -4.25 -9.48
N LYS A 485 8.54 -5.10 -8.82
CA LYS A 485 8.89 -6.50 -8.56
C LYS A 485 8.73 -7.41 -9.77
N LEU A 486 7.97 -6.98 -10.78
CA LEU A 486 7.78 -7.77 -11.98
C LEU A 486 9.10 -7.90 -12.75
N PRO A 487 9.38 -9.07 -13.34
CA PRO A 487 10.56 -9.26 -14.19
C PRO A 487 10.60 -8.20 -15.29
N LYS A 488 11.81 -7.83 -15.71
CA LYS A 488 12.01 -6.84 -16.77
C LYS A 488 11.59 -7.40 -18.12
#